data_AF-A0A540X783-F1
#
_entry.id   AF-A0A540X783-F1
#
_cell.length_a   1.000
_cell.length_b   1.000
_cell.length_c   1.000
_cell.angle_alpha   90.00
_cell.angle_beta   90.00
_cell.angle_gamma   90.00
#
_symmetry.space_group_name_H-M   'P 1'
#
loop_
_entity.id
_entity.type
_entity.pdbx_description
1 polymer ?
#
loop_
_entity_poly.entity_id
_entity_poly.type
_entity_poly.pdbx_seq_one_letter_code
_entity_poly.pdbx_strand_id
1 'polypeptide(L)'
;MRWLTLMGILAMTATGCATPSNRLEPWLDSYAVRYRSASPPAFPRESLSSPVAPKAQTAERKAAPVKRTPARATAARPTKGKPATVPASTRVRPASADARATVLASARSLVGKPQVTLDGRKYPADCTGLIEGVYAQAGLSFRGTLKPGDNGVTALYRYARANGRVYSEGRPAAGDLVFFNETYDQNRDGRRNDGLTHVGIVDSVDAQGTVTVIHRVRRGVVRYRMNLARPHLPRDPKTGAVLNDLLRHAGPNKDPVLTGQLFASFGSVLPPSPATKKPAPVPVASLR
;
A
#
# COMPACT_ATOMS: atom_id res chain seq x y z
N MET A 1 76.09 -35.24 -44.07
CA MET A 1 76.05 -34.43 -42.82
C MET A 1 74.61 -33.91 -42.67
N ARG A 2 73.83 -34.11 -41.61
CA ARG A 2 74.05 -34.40 -40.17
C ARG A 2 74.67 -33.25 -39.35
N TRP A 3 73.78 -32.46 -38.73
CA TRP A 3 73.80 -31.71 -37.45
C TRP A 3 72.30 -31.29 -37.25
N LEU A 4 71.51 -31.55 -36.19
CA LEU A 4 71.69 -31.58 -34.71
C LEU A 4 72.25 -30.23 -34.20
N THR A 5 71.82 -29.51 -33.16
CA THR A 5 70.94 -29.75 -31.97
C THR A 5 70.57 -28.36 -31.35
N LEU A 6 69.67 -28.11 -30.38
CA LEU A 6 68.72 -28.91 -29.58
C LEU A 6 67.51 -28.04 -29.11
N MET A 7 66.37 -28.70 -28.88
CA MET A 7 65.26 -28.43 -27.95
C MET A 7 65.56 -27.70 -26.61
N GLY A 8 64.60 -26.89 -26.13
CA GLY A 8 64.19 -26.81 -24.72
C GLY A 8 64.71 -25.66 -23.82
N ILE A 9 63.80 -24.91 -23.18
CA ILE A 9 63.39 -25.13 -21.77
C ILE A 9 62.26 -24.15 -21.37
N LEU A 10 61.32 -24.67 -20.58
CA LEU A 10 60.19 -23.97 -19.96
C LEU A 10 60.60 -23.35 -18.62
N ALA A 11 60.19 -22.11 -18.33
CA ALA A 11 60.17 -21.58 -16.97
C ALA A 11 58.97 -20.64 -16.76
N MET A 12 58.03 -21.05 -15.90
CA MET A 12 56.98 -20.19 -15.35
C MET A 12 57.43 -19.60 -14.01
N THR A 13 57.18 -18.32 -13.79
CA THR A 13 56.74 -17.76 -12.49
C THR A 13 56.01 -16.44 -12.72
N ALA A 14 55.17 -16.04 -11.77
CA ALA A 14 54.12 -15.03 -11.96
C ALA A 14 54.29 -13.79 -11.08
N THR A 15 53.79 -12.65 -11.57
CA THR A 15 53.19 -11.51 -10.83
C THR A 15 52.43 -10.69 -11.89
N GLY A 16 51.14 -10.38 -11.74
CA GLY A 16 50.62 -9.36 -10.82
C GLY A 16 51.05 -7.97 -11.32
N CYS A 17 50.20 -7.13 -11.94
CA CYS A 17 48.82 -6.80 -11.56
C CYS A 17 47.85 -6.71 -12.76
N ALA A 18 46.62 -7.18 -12.57
CA ALA A 18 45.50 -6.84 -13.46
C ALA A 18 44.88 -5.50 -13.02
N THR A 19 44.79 -4.53 -13.92
CA THR A 19 44.06 -3.27 -13.73
C THR A 19 42.67 -3.35 -14.38
N PRO A 20 41.59 -3.61 -13.61
CA PRO A 20 40.24 -3.39 -14.12
C PRO A 20 39.95 -1.89 -14.12
N SER A 21 39.68 -1.35 -15.30
CA SER A 21 39.29 0.04 -15.54
C SER A 21 37.89 0.33 -14.98
N ASN A 22 37.79 0.58 -13.68
CA ASN A 22 36.53 0.97 -13.02
C ASN A 22 36.24 2.47 -13.22
N ARG A 23 35.78 2.84 -14.43
CA ARG A 23 35.00 4.08 -14.59
C ARG A 23 33.60 3.84 -14.00
N LEU A 24 33.50 3.99 -12.68
CA LEU A 24 32.22 4.15 -12.01
C LEU A 24 31.59 5.48 -12.43
N GLU A 25 30.30 5.47 -12.77
CA GLU A 25 29.62 6.66 -13.30
C GLU A 25 29.46 7.78 -12.23
N PRO A 26 29.30 9.05 -12.65
CA PRO A 26 29.28 10.22 -11.74
C PRO A 26 28.08 10.30 -10.78
N TRP A 27 27.21 9.29 -10.71
CA TRP A 27 25.92 9.37 -10.04
C TRP A 27 25.95 9.05 -8.53
N LEU A 28 27.13 8.76 -7.97
CA LEU A 28 27.29 8.45 -6.53
C LEU A 28 27.30 9.69 -5.60
N ASP A 29 27.69 10.88 -6.06
CA ASP A 29 27.88 12.04 -5.18
C ASP A 29 26.60 12.78 -4.76
N SER A 30 25.46 12.52 -5.41
CA SER A 30 24.23 13.29 -5.17
C SER A 30 23.45 12.92 -3.89
N TYR A 31 23.93 11.98 -3.10
CA TYR A 31 23.31 11.59 -1.81
C TYR A 31 23.67 12.49 -0.62
N ALA A 32 24.58 13.47 -0.79
CA ALA A 32 25.10 14.31 0.29
C ALA A 32 24.40 15.67 0.48
N VAL A 33 23.13 15.85 0.05
CA VAL A 33 22.36 17.06 0.39
C VAL A 33 21.71 16.90 1.77
N ARG A 34 22.30 17.60 2.74
CA ARG A 34 21.94 17.57 4.17
C ARG A 34 20.53 18.12 4.42
N TYR A 35 19.59 17.24 4.79
CA TYR A 35 18.37 17.64 5.50
C TYR A 35 18.42 17.11 6.93
N ARG A 36 18.77 17.96 7.90
CA ARG A 36 18.64 17.66 9.33
C ARG A 36 17.19 17.89 9.75
N SER A 37 16.39 16.84 9.82
CA SER A 37 15.06 16.91 10.45
C SER A 37 15.22 17.09 11.96
N ALA A 38 14.74 18.21 12.50
CA ALA A 38 14.79 18.55 13.93
C ALA A 38 13.73 17.79 14.76
N SER A 39 13.60 16.48 14.54
CA SER A 39 12.66 15.61 15.27
C SER A 39 13.41 14.41 15.83
N PRO A 40 13.34 14.14 17.14
CA PRO A 40 13.96 12.94 17.70
C PRO A 40 13.31 11.67 17.14
N PRO A 41 14.04 10.53 17.09
CA PRO A 41 13.49 9.26 16.64
C PRO A 41 12.29 8.87 17.50
N ALA A 42 11.23 8.37 16.85
CA ALA A 42 10.00 8.02 17.54
C ALA A 42 10.21 6.82 18.48
N PHE A 43 9.71 6.95 19.71
CA PHE A 43 9.63 5.88 20.69
C PHE A 43 8.94 4.61 20.12
N PRO A 44 9.26 3.42 20.62
CA PRO A 44 8.74 2.15 20.08
C PRO A 44 7.22 2.15 20.03
N ARG A 45 6.67 1.95 18.83
CA ARG A 45 5.22 1.80 18.64
C ARG A 45 4.80 0.42 19.09
N GLU A 46 3.84 0.38 19.99
CA GLU A 46 3.23 -0.85 20.47
C GLU A 46 2.60 -1.62 19.30
N SER A 47 2.82 -2.93 19.27
CA SER A 47 2.37 -3.79 18.17
C SER A 47 0.85 -3.74 18.01
N LEU A 48 0.35 -3.67 16.77
CA LEU A 48 -1.09 -3.68 16.46
C LEU A 48 -1.79 -5.03 16.72
N SER A 49 -1.20 -5.87 17.58
CA SER A 49 -1.52 -7.28 17.85
C SER A 49 -2.17 -7.48 19.23
N SER A 50 -2.94 -6.50 19.71
CA SER A 50 -3.72 -6.64 20.95
C SER A 50 -5.18 -7.01 20.65
N PRO A 51 -5.67 -8.19 21.09
CA PRO A 51 -7.07 -8.56 20.91
C PRO A 51 -7.96 -7.72 21.83
N VAL A 52 -8.96 -7.05 21.26
CA VAL A 52 -9.98 -6.32 22.03
C VAL A 52 -11.02 -7.32 22.53
N ALA A 53 -10.99 -7.63 23.82
CA ALA A 53 -12.01 -8.44 24.47
C ALA A 53 -13.39 -7.74 24.44
N PRO A 54 -14.50 -8.49 24.29
CA PRO A 54 -15.83 -7.90 24.23
C PRO A 54 -16.25 -7.30 25.58
N LYS A 55 -16.89 -6.13 25.53
CA LYS A 55 -17.25 -5.34 26.71
C LYS A 55 -18.52 -5.91 27.37
N ALA A 56 -18.37 -6.65 28.46
CA ALA A 56 -19.49 -7.07 29.29
C ALA A 56 -20.19 -5.87 29.94
N GLN A 57 -21.53 -5.91 30.00
CA GLN A 57 -22.35 -4.93 30.71
C GLN A 57 -22.52 -5.38 32.17
N THR A 58 -22.23 -4.49 33.11
CA THR A 58 -22.77 -4.60 34.48
C THR A 58 -23.35 -3.25 34.87
N ALA A 59 -24.62 -3.26 35.26
CA ALA A 59 -25.30 -2.10 35.80
C ALA A 59 -25.22 -2.12 37.32
N GLU A 60 -25.05 -0.95 37.95
CA GLU A 60 -25.64 -0.73 39.26
C GLU A 60 -26.05 0.74 39.43
N ARG A 61 -27.31 0.95 39.80
CA ARG A 61 -27.84 2.25 40.23
C ARG A 61 -27.81 2.29 41.75
N LYS A 62 -27.25 3.34 42.35
CA LYS A 62 -27.63 3.76 43.70
C LYS A 62 -28.28 5.13 43.65
N ALA A 63 -29.37 5.27 44.38
CA ALA A 63 -30.23 6.45 44.38
C ALA A 63 -30.27 7.13 45.75
N ALA A 64 -30.65 8.41 45.70
CA ALA A 64 -31.34 9.19 46.74
C ALA A 64 -30.47 9.83 47.85
N PRO A 65 -30.97 10.87 48.55
CA PRO A 65 -32.31 11.48 48.46
C PRO A 65 -32.36 13.00 48.16
N VAL A 66 -33.59 13.48 47.93
CA VAL A 66 -33.96 14.87 47.62
C VAL A 66 -34.23 15.68 48.90
N LYS A 67 -33.90 16.99 48.90
CA LYS A 67 -34.54 18.00 49.77
C LYS A 67 -35.11 19.16 48.92
N ARG A 68 -36.17 19.81 49.42
CA ARG A 68 -37.12 20.63 48.65
C ARG A 68 -36.93 22.16 48.85
N THR A 69 -37.01 22.91 47.75
CA THR A 69 -37.69 24.24 47.59
C THR A 69 -37.24 25.46 48.44
N PRO A 70 -37.70 26.70 48.14
CA PRO A 70 -37.71 27.39 46.83
C PRO A 70 -37.26 28.88 46.92
N ALA A 71 -36.78 29.51 45.83
CA ALA A 71 -36.70 30.99 45.79
C ALA A 71 -36.69 31.61 44.37
N ARG A 72 -37.73 32.41 44.12
CA ARG A 72 -37.77 33.75 43.47
C ARG A 72 -37.13 33.99 42.08
N ALA A 73 -37.94 34.61 41.22
CA ALA A 73 -37.57 35.04 39.87
C ALA A 73 -36.82 36.38 39.80
N THR A 74 -36.01 36.55 38.75
CA THR A 74 -35.73 37.84 38.09
C THR A 74 -35.59 37.61 36.57
N ALA A 75 -36.21 38.49 35.77
CA ALA A 75 -36.14 38.45 34.32
C ALA A 75 -35.06 39.42 33.80
N ALA A 76 -34.26 39.02 32.81
CA ALA A 76 -33.34 39.93 32.13
C ALA A 76 -33.05 39.51 30.66
N ARG A 77 -33.84 40.08 29.75
CA ARG A 77 -33.44 40.67 28.44
C ARG A 77 -32.76 39.78 27.36
N PRO A 78 -33.25 39.77 26.11
CA PRO A 78 -32.71 38.93 25.04
C PRO A 78 -31.41 39.48 24.43
N THR A 79 -30.43 38.61 24.20
CA THR A 79 -29.22 38.91 23.42
C THR A 79 -29.37 38.42 21.98
N LYS A 80 -28.82 39.21 21.04
CA LYS A 80 -29.00 39.01 19.59
C LYS A 80 -28.38 37.68 19.13
N GLY A 81 -29.13 36.90 18.36
CA GLY A 81 -28.66 35.63 17.81
C GLY A 81 -27.51 35.82 16.82
N LYS A 82 -26.41 35.09 17.01
CA LYS A 82 -25.48 34.77 15.93
C LYS A 82 -26.11 33.71 15.03
N PRO A 83 -25.93 33.75 13.70
CA PRO A 83 -26.30 32.63 12.84
C PRO A 83 -25.58 31.36 13.31
N ALA A 84 -26.33 30.31 13.60
CA ALA A 84 -25.74 29.02 13.92
C ALA A 84 -25.11 28.46 12.64
N THR A 85 -23.77 28.36 12.62
CA THR A 85 -23.05 27.66 11.57
C THR A 85 -23.48 26.21 11.57
N VAL A 86 -24.37 25.83 10.65
CA VAL A 86 -24.81 24.45 10.49
C VAL A 86 -23.58 23.60 10.16
N PRO A 87 -23.20 22.61 10.99
CA PRO A 87 -22.08 21.75 10.65
C PRO A 87 -22.47 20.95 9.41
N ALA A 88 -21.73 21.16 8.31
CA ALA A 88 -21.93 20.41 7.08
C ALA A 88 -21.64 18.93 7.34
N SER A 89 -22.71 18.16 7.56
CA SER A 89 -22.65 16.72 7.72
C SER A 89 -22.08 16.12 6.44
N THR A 90 -20.80 15.77 6.48
CA THR A 90 -20.12 15.08 5.38
C THR A 90 -20.59 13.62 5.37
N ARG A 91 -21.86 13.42 5.01
CA ARG A 91 -22.42 12.10 4.80
C ARG A 91 -21.67 11.47 3.64
N VAL A 92 -20.83 10.49 3.93
CA VAL A 92 -20.06 9.73 2.94
C VAL A 92 -21.05 9.26 1.88
N ARG A 93 -20.93 9.81 0.66
CA ARG A 93 -21.78 9.43 -0.45
C ARG A 93 -21.45 7.95 -0.74
N PRO A 94 -22.42 7.02 -0.72
CA PRO A 94 -22.13 5.63 -1.02
C PRO A 94 -21.49 5.57 -2.41
N ALA A 95 -20.38 4.83 -2.51
CA ALA A 95 -19.69 4.64 -3.77
C ALA A 95 -20.68 4.08 -4.81
N SER A 96 -20.70 4.68 -6.01
CA SER A 96 -21.65 4.27 -7.06
C SER A 96 -21.43 2.81 -7.46
N ALA A 97 -22.41 2.20 -8.14
CA ALA A 97 -22.29 0.84 -8.67
C ALA A 97 -21.01 0.67 -9.54
N ASP A 98 -20.62 1.73 -10.25
CA ASP A 98 -19.45 1.78 -11.13
C ASP A 98 -18.14 2.14 -10.43
N ALA A 99 -18.14 2.44 -9.12
CA ALA A 99 -16.97 2.94 -8.38
C ALA A 99 -15.70 2.09 -8.58
N ARG A 100 -15.87 0.76 -8.64
CA ARG A 100 -14.78 -0.19 -8.89
C ARG A 100 -14.26 -0.15 -10.33
N ALA A 101 -15.15 0.05 -11.30
CA ALA A 101 -14.77 0.27 -12.70
C ALA A 101 -14.01 1.59 -12.86
N THR A 102 -14.48 2.68 -12.22
CA THR A 102 -13.81 3.98 -12.22
C THR A 102 -12.41 3.90 -11.60
N VAL A 103 -12.26 3.33 -10.39
CA VAL A 103 -10.95 3.15 -9.73
C VAL A 103 -9.98 2.39 -10.61
N LEU A 104 -10.42 1.29 -11.23
CA LEU A 104 -9.59 0.48 -12.12
C LEU A 104 -9.22 1.24 -13.40
N ALA A 105 -10.16 1.95 -14.03
CA ALA A 105 -9.89 2.74 -15.22
C ALA A 105 -8.87 3.85 -14.94
N SER A 106 -9.04 4.60 -13.86
CA SER A 106 -8.10 5.66 -13.43
C SER A 106 -6.74 5.10 -13.05
N ALA A 107 -6.66 3.97 -12.33
CA ALA A 107 -5.38 3.32 -12.01
C ALA A 107 -4.65 2.82 -13.27
N ARG A 108 -5.38 2.21 -14.21
CA ARG A 108 -4.84 1.70 -15.48
C ARG A 108 -4.34 2.83 -16.38
N SER A 109 -5.05 3.96 -16.44
CA SER A 109 -4.66 5.14 -17.24
C SER A 109 -3.41 5.86 -16.72
N LEU A 110 -2.98 5.56 -15.49
CA LEU A 110 -1.76 6.10 -14.89
C LEU A 110 -0.52 5.23 -15.13
N VAL A 111 -0.66 3.96 -15.50
CA VAL A 111 0.50 3.06 -15.69
C VAL A 111 1.46 3.61 -16.75
N GLY A 112 2.76 3.62 -16.42
CA GLY A 112 3.82 4.25 -17.20
C GLY A 112 4.08 5.72 -16.86
N LYS A 113 3.15 6.42 -16.20
CA LYS A 113 3.32 7.85 -15.88
C LYS A 113 4.21 8.07 -14.64
N PRO A 114 5.10 9.07 -14.64
CA PRO A 114 5.89 9.46 -13.46
C PRO A 114 5.10 10.32 -12.46
N GLN A 115 3.94 10.83 -12.84
CA GLN A 115 3.11 11.72 -12.02
C GLN A 115 1.68 11.20 -11.94
N VAL A 116 1.08 11.33 -10.76
CA VAL A 116 -0.33 11.05 -10.52
C VAL A 116 -1.09 12.35 -10.77
N THR A 117 -1.67 12.46 -11.97
CA THR A 117 -2.51 13.60 -12.36
C THR A 117 -3.82 13.05 -12.93
N LEU A 118 -4.94 13.46 -12.33
CA LEU A 118 -6.30 13.08 -12.69
C LEU A 118 -7.17 14.34 -12.61
N ASP A 119 -8.04 14.57 -13.60
CA ASP A 119 -8.90 15.76 -13.71
C ASP A 119 -8.18 17.11 -13.51
N GLY A 120 -6.98 17.24 -14.10
CA GLY A 120 -6.11 18.41 -13.92
C GLY A 120 -5.48 18.55 -12.54
N ARG A 121 -5.91 17.76 -11.53
CA ARG A 121 -5.36 17.77 -10.18
C ARG A 121 -4.12 16.88 -10.08
N LYS A 122 -3.04 17.48 -9.59
CA LYS A 122 -1.80 16.81 -9.20
C LYS A 122 -1.90 16.22 -7.79
N TYR A 123 -1.45 14.99 -7.64
CA TYR A 123 -1.32 14.27 -6.36
C TYR A 123 0.17 14.02 -6.04
N PRO A 124 0.51 13.68 -4.77
CA PRO A 124 1.85 13.25 -4.40
C PRO A 124 2.36 12.12 -5.30
N ALA A 125 3.66 12.14 -5.63
CA ALA A 125 4.28 11.21 -6.58
C ALA A 125 4.73 9.88 -5.91
N ASP A 126 3.97 9.42 -4.91
CA ASP A 126 4.24 8.23 -4.10
C ASP A 126 3.06 7.23 -4.13
N CYS A 127 3.19 6.13 -3.40
CA CYS A 127 2.17 5.08 -3.36
C CYS A 127 0.84 5.55 -2.75
N THR A 128 0.87 6.41 -1.73
CA THR A 128 -0.34 6.93 -1.07
C THR A 128 -1.07 7.94 -1.96
N GLY A 129 -0.33 8.83 -2.63
CA GLY A 129 -0.89 9.78 -3.59
C GLY A 129 -1.55 9.11 -4.80
N LEU A 130 -1.05 7.96 -5.24
CA LEU A 130 -1.74 7.12 -6.23
C LEU A 130 -3.09 6.62 -5.72
N ILE A 131 -3.15 6.07 -4.49
CA ILE A 131 -4.41 5.59 -3.89
C ILE A 131 -5.39 6.76 -3.71
N GLU A 132 -4.98 7.86 -3.10
CA GLU A 132 -5.83 9.05 -2.95
C GLU A 132 -6.35 9.56 -4.29
N GLY A 133 -5.51 9.58 -5.32
CA GLY A 133 -5.86 10.01 -6.66
C GLY A 133 -7.00 9.19 -7.26
N VAL A 134 -6.82 7.87 -7.37
CA VAL A 134 -7.76 7.02 -8.14
C VAL A 134 -9.06 6.72 -7.39
N TYR A 135 -9.05 6.67 -6.06
CA TYR A 135 -10.27 6.47 -5.28
C TYR A 135 -11.09 7.76 -5.12
N ALA A 136 -10.47 8.95 -5.20
CA ALA A 136 -11.19 10.22 -5.29
C ALA A 136 -12.09 10.31 -6.54
N GLN A 137 -11.72 9.62 -7.63
CA GLN A 137 -12.53 9.52 -8.86
C GLN A 137 -13.86 8.80 -8.63
N ALA A 138 -13.89 7.86 -7.67
CA ALA A 138 -15.10 7.19 -7.22
C ALA A 138 -15.80 7.92 -6.05
N GLY A 139 -15.32 9.11 -5.66
CA GLY A 139 -15.85 9.90 -4.56
C GLY A 139 -15.39 9.49 -3.16
N LEU A 140 -14.43 8.55 -3.04
CA LEU A 140 -13.86 8.18 -1.74
C LEU A 140 -12.77 9.16 -1.31
N SER A 141 -12.68 9.42 -0.01
CA SER A 141 -11.66 10.30 0.58
C SER A 141 -11.13 9.67 1.86
N PHE A 142 -9.81 9.49 1.93
CA PHE A 142 -9.10 8.94 3.09
C PHE A 142 -8.71 10.00 4.15
N ARG A 143 -9.09 11.27 3.92
CA ARG A 143 -8.81 12.40 4.83
C ARG A 143 -9.29 12.11 6.26
N GLY A 144 -8.51 12.57 7.24
CA GLY A 144 -8.84 12.46 8.66
C GLY A 144 -8.50 11.11 9.31
N THR A 145 -7.92 10.15 8.58
CA THR A 145 -7.51 8.85 9.16
C THR A 145 -6.09 8.80 9.68
N LEU A 146 -5.27 9.81 9.38
CA LEU A 146 -3.92 9.98 9.92
C LEU A 146 -3.98 10.40 11.40
N LYS A 147 -3.24 9.68 12.25
CA LYS A 147 -2.99 9.99 13.67
C LYS A 147 -1.52 10.41 13.87
N PRO A 148 -1.18 11.07 14.99
CA PRO A 148 0.22 11.35 15.34
C PRO A 148 1.08 10.08 15.29
N GLY A 149 2.17 10.15 14.53
CA GLY A 149 3.10 9.03 14.32
C GLY A 149 2.76 8.08 13.18
N ASP A 150 1.61 8.19 12.51
CA ASP A 150 1.33 7.37 11.33
C ASP A 150 2.18 7.76 10.12
N ASN A 151 2.42 6.77 9.25
CA ASN A 151 2.68 7.01 7.83
C ASN A 151 1.36 6.94 7.04
N GLY A 152 1.35 7.47 5.80
CA GLY A 152 0.12 7.49 4.99
C GLY A 152 -0.44 6.09 4.66
N VAL A 153 0.42 5.07 4.58
CA VAL A 153 0.00 3.68 4.35
C VAL A 153 -0.80 3.13 5.54
N THR A 154 -0.37 3.44 6.77
CA THR A 154 -1.05 3.09 8.02
C THR A 154 -2.39 3.81 8.15
N ALA A 155 -2.50 5.06 7.68
CA ALA A 155 -3.76 5.79 7.60
C ALA A 155 -4.74 5.14 6.61
N LEU A 156 -4.29 4.75 5.41
CA LEU A 156 -5.08 4.00 4.43
C LEU A 156 -5.53 2.64 4.97
N TYR A 157 -4.65 1.90 5.62
CA TYR A 157 -4.96 0.62 6.28
C TYR A 157 -6.03 0.79 7.36
N ARG A 158 -5.91 1.84 8.19
CA ARG A 158 -6.93 2.17 9.19
C ARG A 158 -8.27 2.55 8.57
N TYR A 159 -8.26 3.33 7.49
CA TYR A 159 -9.48 3.62 6.74
C TYR A 159 -10.14 2.32 6.26
N ALA A 160 -9.36 1.39 5.72
CA ALA A 160 -9.87 0.10 5.23
C ALA A 160 -10.44 -0.79 6.35
N ARG A 161 -9.82 -0.78 7.55
CA ARG A 161 -10.37 -1.45 8.74
C ARG A 161 -11.67 -0.82 9.25
N ALA A 162 -11.85 0.49 9.08
CA ALA A 162 -12.99 1.22 9.63
C ALA A 162 -14.20 1.32 8.68
N ASN A 163 -13.98 1.32 7.36
CA ASN A 163 -15.01 1.58 6.34
C ASN A 163 -15.22 0.40 5.38
N GLY A 164 -14.68 -0.78 5.70
CA GLY A 164 -14.68 -1.94 4.81
C GLY A 164 -14.16 -3.18 5.51
N ARG A 165 -13.32 -3.97 4.84
CA ARG A 165 -12.63 -5.11 5.45
C ARG A 165 -11.14 -5.12 5.15
N VAL A 166 -10.35 -5.58 6.10
CA VAL A 166 -8.96 -6.01 5.91
C VAL A 166 -8.89 -7.51 6.11
N TYR A 167 -8.12 -8.20 5.27
CA TYR A 167 -8.03 -9.65 5.26
C TYR A 167 -6.69 -10.13 4.68
N SER A 168 -6.17 -11.25 5.18
CA SER A 168 -4.95 -11.91 4.67
C SER A 168 -5.25 -13.12 3.79
N GLU A 169 -6.45 -13.68 3.87
CA GLU A 169 -6.84 -14.97 3.27
C GLU A 169 -7.93 -14.85 2.21
N GLY A 170 -7.94 -15.80 1.28
CA GLY A 170 -8.89 -15.85 0.17
C GLY A 170 -8.46 -15.02 -1.04
N ARG A 171 -9.29 -15.03 -2.09
CA ARG A 171 -9.00 -14.38 -3.38
C ARG A 171 -9.41 -12.90 -3.35
N PRO A 172 -8.51 -11.95 -3.63
CA PRO A 172 -8.88 -10.53 -3.62
C PRO A 172 -9.66 -10.12 -4.86
N ALA A 173 -10.44 -9.05 -4.74
CA ALA A 173 -11.16 -8.46 -5.86
C ALA A 173 -10.34 -7.35 -6.54
N ALA A 174 -10.50 -7.18 -7.86
CA ALA A 174 -9.89 -6.07 -8.60
C ALA A 174 -10.44 -4.73 -8.08
N GLY A 175 -9.56 -3.80 -7.70
CA GLY A 175 -9.91 -2.56 -7.00
C GLY A 175 -9.85 -2.65 -5.46
N ASP A 176 -9.41 -3.78 -4.90
CA ASP A 176 -9.01 -3.85 -3.49
C ASP A 176 -7.56 -3.33 -3.32
N LEU A 177 -7.27 -2.78 -2.15
CA LEU A 177 -5.92 -2.39 -1.74
C LEU A 177 -5.10 -3.63 -1.39
N VAL A 178 -3.78 -3.55 -1.58
CA VAL A 178 -2.80 -4.51 -1.06
C VAL A 178 -1.72 -3.74 -0.30
N PHE A 179 -1.41 -4.18 0.91
CA PHE A 179 -0.45 -3.56 1.80
C PHE A 179 0.79 -4.45 1.98
N PHE A 180 1.95 -3.82 2.11
CA PHE A 180 3.23 -4.50 2.28
C PHE A 180 4.02 -3.94 3.47
N ASN A 181 4.69 -4.85 4.19
CA ASN A 181 5.55 -4.53 5.33
C ASN A 181 7.00 -4.27 4.89
N GLU A 182 7.71 -3.42 5.63
CA GLU A 182 9.18 -3.29 5.59
C GLU A 182 9.85 -3.08 4.21
N THR A 183 9.12 -2.58 3.20
CA THR A 183 9.58 -2.45 1.80
C THR A 183 10.79 -1.52 1.62
N TYR A 184 10.93 -0.54 2.50
CA TYR A 184 12.10 0.31 2.68
C TYR A 184 12.23 0.66 4.16
N ASP A 185 13.43 1.08 4.55
CA ASP A 185 13.69 1.64 5.88
C ASP A 185 13.17 3.08 5.93
N GLN A 186 12.03 3.29 6.59
CA GLN A 186 11.35 4.57 6.65
C GLN A 186 11.95 5.48 7.71
N ASN A 187 12.22 4.94 8.90
CA ASN A 187 12.73 5.73 10.03
C ASN A 187 14.26 5.98 9.96
N ARG A 188 14.98 5.23 9.13
CA ARG A 188 16.44 5.27 8.88
C ARG A 188 17.32 4.77 10.03
N ASP A 189 16.81 3.85 10.85
CA ASP A 189 17.56 3.17 11.93
C ASP A 189 18.30 1.89 11.46
N GLY A 190 18.14 1.48 10.19
CA GLY A 190 18.78 0.29 9.61
C GLY A 190 18.07 -1.04 9.91
N ARG A 191 17.01 -1.02 10.73
CA ARG A 191 16.28 -2.21 11.22
C ARG A 191 15.08 -2.50 10.31
N ARG A 192 14.19 -3.40 10.75
CA ARG A 192 12.97 -3.82 10.04
C ARG A 192 11.83 -3.83 11.04
N ASN A 193 11.33 -2.64 11.33
CA ASN A 193 10.42 -2.28 12.41
C ASN A 193 9.47 -1.12 12.03
N ASP A 194 9.37 -0.76 10.75
CA ASP A 194 8.52 0.34 10.27
C ASP A 194 7.05 -0.08 10.08
N GLY A 195 6.79 -1.39 10.00
CA GLY A 195 5.48 -1.96 9.72
C GLY A 195 5.06 -1.73 8.26
N LEU A 196 3.82 -1.29 8.07
CA LEU A 196 3.22 -1.06 6.77
C LEU A 196 3.88 0.13 6.08
N THR A 197 4.66 -0.11 5.03
CA THR A 197 5.46 0.92 4.34
C THR A 197 5.05 1.13 2.89
N HIS A 198 4.29 0.21 2.28
CA HIS A 198 3.84 0.35 0.90
C HIS A 198 2.41 -0.11 0.68
N VAL A 199 1.78 0.46 -0.35
CA VAL A 199 0.43 0.12 -0.80
C VAL A 199 0.35 0.05 -2.32
N GLY A 200 -0.52 -0.82 -2.82
CA GLY A 200 -0.92 -0.89 -4.22
C GLY A 200 -2.40 -1.23 -4.36
N ILE A 201 -2.85 -1.37 -5.60
CA ILE A 201 -4.22 -1.74 -5.97
C ILE A 201 -4.19 -3.02 -6.78
N VAL A 202 -5.04 -3.98 -6.44
CA VAL A 202 -5.25 -5.19 -7.23
C VAL A 202 -5.88 -4.82 -8.58
N ASP A 203 -5.17 -5.03 -9.68
CA ASP A 203 -5.64 -4.82 -11.05
C ASP A 203 -6.43 -6.05 -11.55
N SER A 204 -5.92 -7.24 -11.26
CA SER A 204 -6.50 -8.53 -11.63
C SER A 204 -5.91 -9.68 -10.80
N VAL A 205 -6.54 -10.86 -10.86
CA VAL A 205 -6.00 -12.12 -10.33
C VAL A 205 -6.19 -13.19 -11.39
N ASP A 206 -5.11 -13.86 -11.82
CA ASP A 206 -5.15 -14.93 -12.84
C ASP A 206 -5.77 -16.24 -12.32
N ALA A 207 -5.88 -17.27 -13.16
CA ALA A 207 -6.44 -18.56 -12.76
C ALA A 207 -5.58 -19.28 -11.70
N GLN A 208 -4.28 -19.00 -11.68
CA GLN A 208 -3.24 -19.58 -10.82
C GLN A 208 -3.06 -18.81 -9.49
N GLY A 209 -3.86 -17.78 -9.24
CA GLY A 209 -3.84 -16.96 -8.02
C GLY A 209 -2.77 -15.86 -8.01
N THR A 210 -2.08 -15.60 -9.13
CA THR A 210 -1.15 -14.48 -9.25
C THR A 210 -1.94 -13.18 -9.35
N VAL A 211 -1.71 -12.30 -8.37
CA VAL A 211 -2.30 -10.97 -8.28
C VAL A 211 -1.43 -10.00 -9.08
N THR A 212 -2.04 -9.29 -10.04
CA THR A 212 -1.40 -8.12 -10.66
C THR A 212 -1.73 -6.89 -9.82
N VAL A 213 -0.71 -6.11 -9.44
CA VAL A 213 -0.79 -4.97 -8.54
C VAL A 213 -0.31 -3.71 -9.25
N ILE A 214 -1.16 -2.69 -9.38
CA ILE A 214 -0.76 -1.35 -9.81
C ILE A 214 -0.29 -0.57 -8.56
N HIS A 215 0.91 0.01 -8.62
CA HIS A 215 1.47 0.84 -7.55
C HIS A 215 2.40 1.94 -8.08
N ARG A 216 2.74 2.95 -7.26
CA ARG A 216 3.74 3.99 -7.60
C ARG A 216 5.03 3.71 -6.84
N VAL A 217 6.14 3.51 -7.57
CA VAL A 217 7.50 3.34 -7.00
C VAL A 217 8.29 4.64 -7.14
N ARG A 218 9.62 4.65 -7.40
CA ARG A 218 10.35 5.87 -7.82
C ARG A 218 10.18 6.18 -9.31
N ARG A 219 10.41 5.19 -10.19
CA ARG A 219 10.43 5.36 -11.66
C ARG A 219 9.09 5.72 -12.33
N GLY A 220 7.97 5.22 -11.82
CA GLY A 220 6.63 5.51 -12.36
C GLY A 220 5.54 4.73 -11.63
N VAL A 221 4.30 4.87 -12.09
CA VAL A 221 3.23 3.91 -11.80
C VAL A 221 3.47 2.66 -12.65
N VAL A 222 3.56 1.49 -12.02
CA VAL A 222 3.90 0.22 -12.69
C VAL A 222 3.02 -0.93 -12.20
N ARG A 223 3.05 -2.05 -12.92
CA ARG A 223 2.39 -3.31 -12.54
C ARG A 223 3.40 -4.32 -12.03
N TYR A 224 3.20 -4.84 -10.83
CA TYR A 224 3.94 -5.97 -10.26
C TYR A 224 3.05 -7.22 -10.10
N ARG A 225 3.64 -8.41 -10.09
CA ARG A 225 2.98 -9.68 -9.79
C ARG A 225 3.23 -10.06 -8.34
N MET A 226 2.29 -10.77 -7.74
CA MET A 226 2.40 -11.35 -6.41
C MET A 226 1.60 -12.67 -6.36
N ASN A 227 2.24 -13.78 -5.98
CA ASN A 227 1.58 -15.07 -5.82
C ASN A 227 1.82 -15.60 -4.40
N LEU A 228 0.77 -15.58 -3.58
CA LEU A 228 0.83 -15.94 -2.16
C LEU A 228 0.90 -17.46 -1.91
N ALA A 229 0.58 -18.29 -2.91
CA ALA A 229 0.78 -19.74 -2.81
C ALA A 229 2.25 -20.14 -3.01
N ARG A 230 3.07 -19.25 -3.58
CA ARG A 230 4.50 -19.45 -3.86
C ARG A 230 5.31 -18.17 -3.58
N PRO A 231 5.28 -17.62 -2.36
CA PRO A 231 5.75 -16.26 -2.09
C PRO A 231 7.25 -16.08 -2.29
N HIS A 232 8.04 -17.15 -2.11
CA HIS A 232 9.50 -17.15 -2.25
C HIS A 232 10.00 -17.38 -3.69
N LEU A 233 9.11 -17.62 -4.66
CA LEU A 233 9.50 -17.91 -6.03
C LEU A 233 9.28 -16.68 -6.93
N PRO A 234 10.32 -16.15 -7.62
CA PRO A 234 10.13 -15.06 -8.58
C PRO A 234 9.43 -15.56 -9.85
N ARG A 235 9.67 -16.81 -10.24
CA ARG A 235 9.10 -17.48 -11.42
C ARG A 235 8.64 -18.89 -11.10
N ASP A 236 7.67 -19.38 -11.87
CA ASP A 236 7.30 -20.79 -11.89
C ASP A 236 8.43 -21.61 -12.54
N PRO A 237 8.97 -22.65 -11.88
CA PRO A 237 10.09 -23.43 -12.42
C PRO A 237 9.71 -24.36 -13.58
N LYS A 238 8.41 -24.62 -13.80
CA LYS A 238 7.91 -25.44 -14.91
C LYS A 238 7.52 -24.60 -16.12
N THR A 239 6.95 -23.41 -15.90
CA THR A 239 6.39 -22.58 -17.00
C THR A 239 7.18 -21.29 -17.28
N GLY A 240 8.12 -20.90 -16.41
CA GLY A 240 8.88 -19.65 -16.52
C GLY A 240 8.08 -18.37 -16.23
N ALA A 241 6.76 -18.48 -15.99
CA ALA A 241 5.86 -17.37 -15.71
C ALA A 241 6.30 -16.58 -14.46
N VAL A 242 6.17 -15.25 -14.49
CA VAL A 242 6.51 -14.40 -13.33
C VAL A 242 5.43 -14.54 -12.25
N LEU A 243 5.83 -15.01 -11.07
CA LEU A 243 4.96 -15.20 -9.92
C LEU A 243 5.04 -14.02 -8.96
N ASN A 244 6.25 -13.53 -8.69
CA ASN A 244 6.48 -12.40 -7.79
C ASN A 244 7.57 -11.48 -8.36
N ASP A 245 7.28 -10.18 -8.45
CA ASP A 245 8.27 -9.17 -8.79
C ASP A 245 9.10 -8.75 -7.55
N LEU A 246 10.30 -8.21 -7.78
CA LEU A 246 11.17 -7.65 -6.74
C LEU A 246 10.57 -6.34 -6.21
N LEU A 247 10.25 -6.30 -4.91
CA LEU A 247 9.66 -5.13 -4.25
C LEU A 247 10.69 -4.35 -3.41
N ARG A 248 11.51 -5.06 -2.62
CA ARG A 248 12.62 -4.46 -1.87
C ARG A 248 13.94 -4.84 -2.52
N HIS A 249 14.74 -3.83 -2.86
CA HIS A 249 16.09 -4.03 -3.38
C HIS A 249 17.00 -4.73 -2.37
N ALA A 250 17.96 -5.48 -2.90
CA ALA A 250 19.08 -6.02 -2.14
C ALA A 250 19.80 -4.88 -1.41
N GLY A 251 20.12 -5.10 -0.14
CA GLY A 251 21.08 -4.27 0.59
C GLY A 251 22.47 -4.90 0.51
N PRO A 252 23.52 -4.24 1.04
CA PRO A 252 24.80 -4.90 1.27
C PRO A 252 24.58 -6.21 2.05
N ASN A 253 25.01 -7.34 1.47
CA ASN A 253 24.86 -8.68 2.01
C ASN A 253 23.40 -9.10 2.37
N LYS A 254 22.39 -8.58 1.66
CA LYS A 254 20.98 -8.97 1.84
C LYS A 254 20.31 -9.23 0.51
N ASP A 255 19.65 -10.38 0.39
CA ASP A 255 18.89 -10.74 -0.81
C ASP A 255 17.79 -9.72 -1.15
N PRO A 256 17.46 -9.56 -2.44
CA PRO A 256 16.26 -8.84 -2.85
C PRO A 256 15.02 -9.58 -2.34
N VAL A 257 13.98 -8.85 -1.96
CA VAL A 257 12.78 -9.45 -1.37
C VAL A 257 11.55 -9.21 -2.25
N LEU A 258 10.83 -10.30 -2.52
CA LEU A 258 9.73 -10.38 -3.46
C LEU A 258 8.43 -9.83 -2.87
N THR A 259 7.51 -9.40 -3.72
CA THR A 259 6.15 -8.96 -3.33
C THR A 259 5.45 -9.93 -2.40
N GLY A 260 5.44 -11.23 -2.72
CA GLY A 260 4.78 -12.27 -1.92
C GLY A 260 5.36 -12.48 -0.53
N GLN A 261 6.65 -12.18 -0.33
CA GLN A 261 7.31 -12.27 0.98
C GLN A 261 7.05 -11.04 1.88
N LEU A 262 6.68 -9.90 1.28
CA LEU A 262 6.42 -8.65 1.99
C LEU A 262 4.92 -8.37 2.16
N PHE A 263 4.04 -9.24 1.66
CA PHE A 263 2.60 -9.12 1.81
C PHE A 263 2.19 -9.02 3.29
N ALA A 264 1.37 -8.04 3.61
CA ALA A 264 0.80 -7.86 4.94
C ALA A 264 -0.70 -8.21 4.95
N SER A 265 -1.47 -7.65 4.01
CA SER A 265 -2.92 -7.84 3.91
C SER A 265 -3.50 -7.21 2.64
N PHE A 266 -4.73 -7.59 2.31
CA PHE A 266 -5.61 -6.85 1.41
C PHE A 266 -6.58 -5.95 2.20
N GLY A 267 -7.12 -4.92 1.53
CA GLY A 267 -8.16 -4.04 2.05
C GLY A 267 -9.25 -3.74 1.03
N SER A 268 -10.48 -4.20 1.26
CA SER A 268 -11.63 -3.87 0.41
C SER A 268 -12.40 -2.68 1.02
N VAL A 269 -12.40 -1.55 0.31
CA VAL A 269 -13.13 -0.32 0.67
C VAL A 269 -14.22 0.06 -0.33
N LEU A 270 -14.34 -0.71 -1.41
CA LEU A 270 -15.37 -0.55 -2.42
C LEU A 270 -16.48 -1.58 -2.19
N PRO A 271 -17.72 -1.29 -2.63
CA PRO A 271 -18.78 -2.28 -2.68
C PRO A 271 -18.31 -3.57 -3.38
N PRO A 272 -18.87 -4.74 -3.02
CA PRO A 272 -18.66 -5.96 -3.81
C PRO A 272 -19.11 -5.69 -5.25
N SER A 273 -18.38 -6.23 -6.23
CA SER A 273 -18.86 -6.19 -7.62
C SER A 273 -20.26 -6.81 -7.67
N PRO A 274 -21.21 -6.24 -8.45
CA PRO A 274 -22.46 -6.95 -8.72
C PRO A 274 -22.12 -8.31 -9.32
N ALA A 275 -22.68 -9.38 -8.74
CA ALA A 275 -22.48 -10.72 -9.26
C ALA A 275 -22.91 -10.74 -10.72
N THR A 276 -22.07 -11.26 -11.61
CA THR A 276 -22.42 -11.48 -13.00
C THR A 276 -23.63 -12.41 -13.05
N LYS A 277 -24.82 -11.85 -13.33
CA LYS A 277 -25.99 -12.66 -13.65
C LYS A 277 -25.59 -13.55 -14.82
N LYS A 278 -25.62 -14.87 -14.59
CA LYS A 278 -25.46 -15.86 -15.66
C LYS A 278 -26.43 -15.47 -16.78
N PRO A 279 -25.98 -15.34 -18.05
CA PRO A 279 -26.89 -15.05 -19.14
C PRO A 279 -28.04 -16.06 -19.11
N ALA A 280 -29.27 -15.58 -19.20
CA ALA A 280 -30.41 -16.46 -19.37
C ALA A 280 -30.18 -17.29 -20.64
N PRO A 281 -30.44 -18.61 -20.64
CA PRO A 281 -30.30 -19.41 -21.85
C PRO A 281 -31.21 -18.82 -22.92
N VAL A 282 -30.62 -18.43 -24.06
CA VAL A 282 -31.37 -17.98 -25.23
C VAL A 282 -32.23 -19.16 -25.67
N PRO A 283 -33.57 -19.02 -25.76
CA PRO A 283 -34.42 -20.10 -26.25
C PRO A 283 -34.05 -20.38 -27.71
N VAL A 284 -33.47 -21.56 -27.96
CA VAL A 284 -33.24 -22.03 -29.32
C VAL A 284 -34.61 -22.30 -29.93
N ALA A 285 -35.01 -21.48 -30.89
CA ALA A 285 -36.26 -21.68 -31.62
C ALA A 285 -36.13 -22.96 -32.45
N SER A 286 -36.84 -24.02 -32.07
CA SER A 286 -36.97 -25.21 -32.89
C SER A 286 -37.70 -24.85 -34.18
N LEU A 287 -36.96 -24.78 -35.28
CA LEU A 287 -37.55 -24.82 -36.62
C LEU A 287 -38.29 -26.16 -36.76
N ARG A 288 -39.55 -26.07 -37.19
CA ARG A 288 -40.37 -27.18 -37.66
C ARG A 288 -40.42 -27.13 -39.18
#